data_AF-A0A433PAA0-F1
#
_entry.id   AF-A0A433PAA0-F1
#
_cell.length_a   1.000
_cell.length_b   1.000
_cell.length_c   1.000
_cell.angle_alpha   90.00
_cell.angle_beta   90.00
_cell.angle_gamma   90.00
#
_symmetry.space_group_name_H-M   'P 1'
#
loop_
_entity.id
_entity.type
_entity.pdbx_description
1 polymer ?
#
loop_
_entity_poly.entity_id
_entity_poly.type
_entity_poly.pdbx_seq_one_letter_code
_entity_poly.pdbx_strand_id
1 'polypeptide(L)'
;MGYTVSWLFATGAEWIPFDIPTQDLLESCWERGVDYSFAIDSHFGSTNVLIHFHELYVAQGPIRFAIWCPNSWQVISPSRKVLGCDADI
;
A
#
# COMPACT_ATOMS: atom_id res chain seq x y z
N MET A 1 -6.72 1.02 21.64
CA MET A 1 -6.47 -0.28 20.98
C MET A 1 -5.76 0.05 19.68
N GLY A 2 -4.47 -0.27 19.58
CA GLY A 2 -3.66 0.06 18.41
C GLY A 2 -3.99 -0.93 17.30
N TYR A 3 -4.67 -0.46 16.26
CA TYR A 3 -4.80 -1.24 15.04
C TYR A 3 -3.44 -1.20 14.35
N THR A 4 -2.77 -2.34 14.26
CA THR A 4 -1.59 -2.45 13.41
C THR A 4 -2.10 -2.38 11.97
N VAL A 5 -1.90 -1.23 11.33
CA VAL A 5 -2.10 -1.14 9.88
C VAL A 5 -0.94 -1.88 9.24
N SER A 6 -1.26 -2.83 8.37
CA SER A 6 -0.26 -3.63 7.67
C SER A 6 -0.43 -3.48 6.18
N TRP A 7 0.40 -2.61 5.59
CA TRP A 7 0.49 -2.54 4.14
C TRP A 7 1.19 -3.79 3.61
N LEU A 8 0.59 -4.42 2.62
CA LEU A 8 1.05 -5.66 2.01
C LEU A 8 1.24 -5.47 0.50
N PHE A 9 2.11 -6.27 -0.11
CA PHE A 9 2.26 -6.38 -1.56
C PHE A 9 2.17 -7.84 -2.02
N ALA A 10 1.64 -8.07 -3.22
CA ALA A 10 1.44 -9.41 -3.77
C ALA A 10 2.66 -9.89 -4.55
N THR A 11 3.24 -11.03 -4.19
CA THR A 11 4.36 -11.67 -4.90
C THR A 11 3.91 -12.80 -5.85
N GLY A 12 2.62 -12.81 -6.19
CA GLY A 12 1.99 -13.82 -7.05
C GLY A 12 1.41 -15.01 -6.26
N ALA A 13 2.12 -15.52 -5.26
CA ALA A 13 1.65 -16.64 -4.43
C ALA A 13 1.12 -16.20 -3.06
N GLU A 14 1.58 -15.07 -2.54
CA GLU A 14 1.28 -14.60 -1.19
C GLU A 14 1.29 -13.07 -1.10
N TRP A 15 0.72 -12.58 0.01
CA TRP A 15 0.78 -11.18 0.40
C TRP A 15 1.86 -11.00 1.46
N ILE A 16 2.87 -10.20 1.15
CA ILE A 16 4.02 -9.97 2.03
C ILE A 16 3.92 -8.56 2.62
N PRO A 17 4.12 -8.40 3.94
CA PRO A 17 4.17 -7.07 4.55
C PRO A 17 5.41 -6.30 4.11
N PHE A 18 5.25 -5.00 3.88
CA PHE A 18 6.40 -4.10 3.72
C PHE A 18 7.23 -4.01 5.02
N ASP A 19 8.46 -3.54 4.91
CA ASP A 19 9.28 -3.22 6.08
C ASP A 19 8.61 -2.13 6.93
N ILE A 20 8.84 -2.16 8.25
CA ILE A 20 8.20 -1.21 9.19
C ILE A 20 8.37 0.27 8.75
N PRO A 21 9.57 0.75 8.35
CA PRO A 21 9.71 2.14 7.89
C PRO A 21 8.88 2.45 6.64
N THR A 22 8.72 1.48 5.74
CA THR A 22 7.89 1.60 4.55
C THR A 22 6.41 1.61 4.91
N GLN A 23 5.98 0.81 5.87
CA GLN A 23 4.59 0.81 6.36
C GLN A 23 4.20 2.17 6.96
N ASP A 24 5.06 2.77 7.78
CA ASP A 24 4.80 4.09 8.37
C ASP A 24 4.70 5.19 7.30
N LEU A 25 5.57 5.12 6.28
CA LEU A 25 5.54 6.04 5.14
C LEU A 25 4.25 5.89 4.33
N LEU A 26 3.88 4.64 4.02
CA LEU A 26 2.66 4.31 3.27
C LEU A 26 1.42 4.84 3.97
N GLU A 27 1.32 4.62 5.27
CA GLU A 27 0.20 5.09 6.08
C GLU A 27 0.12 6.62 6.08
N SER A 28 1.25 7.30 6.33
CA SER A 28 1.28 8.75 6.32
C SER A 28 0.90 9.34 4.95
N CYS A 29 1.37 8.73 3.85
CA CYS A 29 1.01 9.15 2.50
C CYS A 29 -0.48 8.95 2.21
N TRP A 30 -1.04 7.81 2.64
CA TRP A 30 -2.45 7.49 2.49
C TRP A 30 -3.36 8.47 3.25
N GLU A 31 -3.10 8.69 4.54
CA GLU A 31 -3.85 9.62 5.39
C GLU A 31 -3.82 11.06 4.83
N ARG A 32 -2.71 11.44 4.20
CA ARG A 32 -2.52 12.76 3.58
C ARG A 32 -3.11 12.87 2.17
N GLY A 33 -3.63 11.78 1.62
CA GLY A 33 -4.21 11.75 0.27
C GLY A 33 -3.18 11.95 -0.84
N VAL A 34 -1.92 11.54 -0.62
CA VAL A 34 -0.85 11.58 -1.64
C VAL A 34 -1.14 10.52 -2.71
N ASP A 35 -1.00 10.88 -3.98
CA ASP A 35 -1.31 9.96 -5.09
C ASP A 35 -0.20 8.94 -5.37
N TYR A 36 1.07 9.34 -5.19
CA TYR A 36 2.25 8.49 -5.34
C TYR A 36 3.42 8.91 -4.45
N SER A 37 4.27 7.95 -4.08
CA SER A 37 5.50 8.19 -3.30
C SER A 37 6.61 7.22 -3.71
N PHE A 38 7.84 7.47 -3.25
CA PHE A 38 8.95 6.54 -3.40
C PHE A 38 9.38 6.00 -2.05
N ALA A 39 9.71 4.71 -2.00
CA ALA A 39 10.19 4.05 -0.79
C ALA A 39 11.39 3.16 -1.11
N ILE A 40 12.21 2.90 -0.10
CA ILE A 40 13.24 1.86 -0.14
C ILE A 40 12.77 0.76 0.79
N ASP A 41 12.66 -0.44 0.26
CA ASP A 41 12.19 -1.60 1.00
C ASP A 41 13.06 -2.82 0.66
N SER A 42 13.39 -3.60 1.68
CA SER A 42 14.35 -4.70 1.60
C SER A 42 13.90 -5.80 0.64
N HIS A 43 12.58 -5.98 0.46
CA HIS A 43 12.01 -6.98 -0.45
C HIS A 43 12.29 -6.67 -1.92
N PHE A 44 12.60 -5.40 -2.25
CA PHE A 44 12.95 -4.96 -3.61
C PHE A 44 14.45 -4.69 -3.77
N GLY A 45 15.28 -5.40 -3.00
CA GLY A 45 16.75 -5.30 -3.07
C GLY A 45 17.29 -3.94 -2.63
N SER A 46 16.60 -3.25 -1.72
CA SER A 46 16.96 -1.92 -1.21
C SER A 46 17.09 -0.85 -2.31
N THR A 47 16.29 -0.99 -3.37
CA THR A 47 16.16 0.02 -4.43
C THR A 47 14.95 0.92 -4.19
N ASN A 48 14.97 2.12 -4.79
CA ASN A 48 13.79 2.97 -4.78
C ASN A 48 12.69 2.34 -5.64
N VAL A 49 11.54 2.09 -5.02
CA VAL A 49 10.31 1.65 -5.69
C VAL A 49 9.28 2.76 -5.68
N LEU A 50 8.52 2.87 -6.77
CA LEU A 50 7.39 3.78 -6.88
C LEU A 50 6.16 3.13 -6.27
N ILE A 51 5.46 3.82 -5.41
CA ILE A 51 4.19 3.37 -4.85
C ILE A 51 3.08 4.28 -5.36
N HIS A 52 2.06 3.69 -5.95
CA HIS A 52 0.89 4.37 -6.47
C HIS A 52 -0.33 4.04 -5.59
N PHE A 53 -0.85 5.03 -4.87
CA PHE A 53 -1.93 4.84 -3.91
C PHE A 53 -3.31 4.80 -4.57
N HIS A 54 -3.49 5.50 -5.69
CA HIS A 54 -4.76 5.46 -6.43
C HIS A 54 -4.97 4.15 -7.22
N GLU A 55 -3.94 3.70 -7.95
CA GLU A 55 -3.98 2.45 -8.72
C GLU A 55 -3.57 1.21 -7.89
N LEU A 56 -3.22 1.41 -6.61
CA LEU A 56 -2.88 0.35 -5.65
C LEU A 56 -1.82 -0.63 -6.15
N TYR A 57 -0.65 -0.11 -6.52
CA TYR A 57 0.52 -0.95 -6.83
C TYR A 57 1.84 -0.34 -6.38
N VAL A 58 2.86 -1.19 -6.22
CA VAL A 58 4.27 -0.82 -6.11
C VAL A 58 4.99 -1.27 -7.38
N ALA A 59 5.89 -0.44 -7.90
CA ALA A 59 6.64 -0.69 -9.12
C ALA A 59 8.15 -0.61 -8.91
N GLN A 60 8.83 -1.64 -9.41
CA GLN A 60 10.28 -1.69 -9.56
C GLN A 60 10.60 -1.74 -11.05
N GLY A 61 10.85 -0.58 -11.64
CA GLY A 61 10.98 -0.45 -13.09
C GLY A 61 9.69 -0.86 -13.81
N PRO A 62 9.72 -1.83 -14.76
CA PRO A 62 8.53 -2.27 -15.49
C PRO A 62 7.65 -3.26 -14.70
N ILE A 63 8.16 -3.82 -13.59
CA ILE A 63 7.45 -4.83 -12.80
C ILE A 63 6.53 -4.12 -11.81
N ARG A 64 5.28 -4.58 -11.71
CA ARG A 64 4.27 -4.04 -10.80
C ARG A 64 3.74 -5.15 -9.90
N PHE A 65 3.57 -4.82 -8.63
CA PHE A 65 2.99 -5.70 -7.62
C PHE A 65 1.79 -4.98 -7.00
N ALA A 66 0.64 -5.65 -6.93
CA ALA A 66 -0.54 -5.07 -6.28
C ALA A 66 -0.23 -4.83 -4.79
N ILE A 67 -0.73 -3.72 -4.24
CA ILE A 67 -0.64 -3.45 -2.80
C ILE A 67 -2.02 -3.45 -2.17
N TRP A 68 -2.07 -3.75 -0.88
CA TRP A 68 -3.31 -3.78 -0.12
C TRP A 68 -3.09 -3.35 1.33
N CYS A 69 -4.10 -2.71 1.91
CA CYS A 69 -4.14 -2.34 3.31
C CYS A 69 -5.45 -2.89 3.92
N PRO A 70 -5.40 -3.93 4.78
CA PRO A 70 -6.58 -4.62 5.31
C PRO A 70 -7.55 -3.74 6.10
N ASN A 71 -7.05 -2.65 6.70
CA ASN A 71 -7.82 -1.81 7.61
C ASN A 71 -8.11 -0.39 7.05
N SER A 72 -7.74 -0.12 5.80
CA SER A 72 -7.98 1.19 5.15
C SER A 72 -9.47 1.57 5.05
N TRP A 73 -10.39 0.62 5.27
CA TRP A 73 -11.84 0.81 5.30
C TRP A 73 -12.35 1.69 6.45
N GLN A 74 -11.57 1.92 7.52
CA GLN A 74 -12.05 2.68 8.69
C GLN A 74 -11.72 4.19 8.65
N VAL A 75 -10.80 4.64 7.79
CA VAL A 75 -10.49 6.08 7.63
C VAL A 75 -11.26 6.65 6.45
N ILE A 76 -12.60 6.61 6.54
CA ILE A 76 -13.48 7.31 5.60
C ILE A 76 -13.51 8.79 6.01
N SER A 77 -12.56 9.58 5.48
CA SER A 77 -12.73 11.02 5.35
C SER A 77 -13.77 11.32 4.24
N PRO A 78 -14.61 12.37 4.34
CA PRO A 78 -15.86 12.50 3.58
C PRO A 78 -15.72 12.69 2.06
N SER A 79 -14.50 12.71 1.52
CA SER A 79 -14.20 13.24 0.19
C SER A 79 -13.57 12.26 -0.80
N ARG A 80 -13.30 11.00 -0.45
CA ARG A 80 -12.90 9.98 -1.44
C ARG A 80 -13.77 8.75 -1.30
N LYS A 81 -14.67 8.57 -2.29
CA LYS A 81 -15.39 7.31 -2.50
C LYS A 81 -14.34 6.22 -2.73
N VAL A 82 -14.27 5.28 -1.81
CA VAL A 82 -13.56 4.02 -2.00
C VAL A 82 -14.29 3.28 -3.13
N LEU A 83 -13.58 2.96 -4.20
CA LEU A 83 -14.02 1.90 -5.10
C LEU A 83 -13.91 0.61 -4.27
N GLY A 84 -15.04 0.21 -3.69
CA GLY A 84 -15.18 -1.11 -3.12
C GLY A 84 -14.93 -2.11 -4.23
N CYS A 85 -13.84 -2.85 -4.14
CA CYS A 85 -13.86 -4.21 -4.63
C CYS A 85 -14.60 -5.01 -3.56
N ASP A 86 -15.86 -5.32 -3.86
CA ASP A 86 -16.64 -6.32 -3.16
C ASP A 86 -15.75 -7.55 -2.92
N ALA A 87 -15.55 -7.86 -1.65
CA ALA A 87 -15.09 -9.17 -1.24
C ALA A 87 -16.26 -10.14 -1.45
N ASP A 88 -16.44 -10.61 -2.68
CA ASP A 88 -17.29 -11.74 -3.03
C ASP A 88 -16.69 -12.49 -4.23
N ILE A 89 -15.87 -13.51 -3.92
CA ILE A 89 -15.85 -14.90 -4.43
C ILE A 89 -14.60 -15.61 -3.89
#